data_AF-A0A8J3MBC9-F1
#
_entry.id   AF-A0A8J3MBC9-F1
#
_cell.length_a   1.000
_cell.length_b   1.000
_cell.length_c   1.000
_cell.angle_alpha   90.00
_cell.angle_beta   90.00
_cell.angle_gamma   90.00
#
_symmetry.space_group_name_H-M   'P 1'
#
loop_
_entity.id
_entity.type
_entity.pdbx_description
1 polymer ?
#
loop_
_entity_poly.entity_id
_entity_poly.type
_entity_poly.pdbx_seq_one_letter_code
_entity_poly.pdbx_strand_id
1 'polypeptide(L)' 'MTEKPHENTRLADYIERRVLELKPKKTQAEIAAEAGYVNQNMISMIKKGSTKVALDRVPALARALDRFV' A
#
# COMPACT_ATOMS: atom_id res chain seq x y z
N MET A 1 6.03 -0.29 23.42
CA MET A 1 6.21 -0.63 21.99
C MET A 1 4.83 -0.59 21.37
N THR A 2 4.59 0.20 20.33
CA THR A 2 3.28 0.22 19.67
C THR A 2 3.17 -1.05 18.84
N GLU A 3 2.31 -1.98 19.24
CA GLU A 3 2.08 -3.21 18.47
C GLU A 3 1.56 -2.86 17.08
N LYS A 4 2.18 -3.44 16.05
CA LYS A 4 1.73 -3.33 14.67
C LYS A 4 1.07 -4.66 14.28
N PRO A 5 -0.25 -4.80 14.49
CA PRO A 5 -0.93 -6.09 14.43
C PRO A 5 -0.95 -6.74 13.04
N HIS A 6 -0.55 -6.01 12.01
CA HIS A 6 -0.54 -6.50 10.62
C HIS A 6 0.89 -6.56 10.03
N GLU A 7 1.91 -6.36 10.86
CA GLU A 7 3.31 -6.49 10.46
C GLU A 7 3.59 -7.95 10.08
N ASN A 8 4.36 -8.18 9.02
CA ASN A 8 4.67 -9.51 8.46
C ASN A 8 3.46 -10.31 7.94
N THR A 9 2.34 -9.64 7.64
CA THR A 9 1.26 -10.30 6.90
C THR A 9 1.63 -10.42 5.43
N ARG A 10 1.17 -11.47 4.76
CA ARG A 10 1.38 -11.67 3.30
C ARG A 10 0.99 -10.43 2.47
N LEU A 11 -0.02 -9.69 2.90
CA LEU A 11 -0.46 -8.47 2.23
C LEU A 11 0.53 -7.32 2.43
N ALA A 12 1.02 -7.11 3.65
CA ALA A 12 2.02 -6.09 3.95
C ALA A 12 3.30 -6.32 3.14
N ASP A 13 3.81 -7.56 3.14
CA ASP A 13 5.01 -7.97 2.38
C ASP A 13 4.80 -7.79 0.87
N TYR A 14 3.62 -8.15 0.36
CA TYR A 14 3.27 -7.97 -1.04
C TYR A 14 3.30 -6.50 -1.45
N ILE A 15 2.68 -5.63 -0.64
CA ILE A 15 2.63 -4.19 -0.90
C ILE A 15 4.03 -3.60 -0.83
N GLU A 16 4.84 -3.99 0.14
CA GLU A 16 6.23 -3.56 0.25
C GLU A 16 7.03 -3.89 -1.02
N ARG A 17 6.96 -5.14 -1.47
CA ARG A 17 7.62 -5.57 -2.70
C ARG A 17 7.16 -4.78 -3.93
N ARG A 18 5.84 -4.61 -4.11
CA ARG A 18 5.28 -3.85 -5.24
C ARG A 18 5.71 -2.39 -5.24
N VAL A 19 5.74 -1.75 -4.07
CA VAL A 19 6.23 -0.37 -3.93
C VAL A 19 7.69 -0.25 -4.37
N LEU A 20 8.54 -1.23 -4.03
CA LEU A 20 9.94 -1.25 -4.46
C LEU A 20 10.06 -1.40 -5.98
N GLU A 21 9.29 -2.31 -6.57
CA GLU A 21 9.27 -2.55 -8.02
C GLU A 21 8.76 -1.34 -8.82
N LEU A 22 7.85 -0.55 -8.24
CA LEU A 22 7.26 0.64 -8.87
C LEU A 22 8.05 1.93 -8.62
N LYS A 23 9.04 1.93 -7.71
CA LYS A 23 9.81 3.13 -7.33
C LYS A 23 10.35 3.97 -8.51
N PRO A 24 10.78 3.39 -9.65
CA PRO A 24 11.21 4.18 -10.81
C PRO A 24 10.07 4.90 -11.56
N LYS A 25 8.82 4.52 -11.32
CA LYS A 25 7.63 5.01 -12.03
C LYS A 25 6.67 5.82 -11.16
N LYS A 26 6.49 5.43 -9.90
CA LYS A 26 5.51 5.98 -8.97
C LYS A 26 6.05 6.03 -7.55
N THR A 27 5.69 7.06 -6.83
CA THR A 27 5.92 7.24 -5.39
C THR A 27 4.81 6.58 -4.58
N GLN A 28 5.04 6.37 -3.28
CA GLN A 28 4.01 5.87 -2.37
C GLN A 28 2.80 6.81 -2.25
N ALA A 29 3.02 8.13 -2.35
CA ALA A 29 1.97 9.13 -2.29
C ALA A 29 1.08 9.08 -3.53
N GLU A 30 1.65 8.88 -4.72
CA GLU A 30 0.90 8.68 -5.96
C GLU A 30 0.07 7.40 -5.91
N ILE A 31 0.66 6.28 -5.46
CA ILE A 31 -0.08 5.02 -5.25
C ILE A 31 -1.24 5.24 -4.26
N ALA A 32 -1.03 6.00 -3.18
CA ALA A 32 -2.08 6.32 -2.22
C ALA A 32 -3.23 7.11 -2.88
N ALA A 33 -2.89 8.14 -3.65
CA ALA A 33 -3.86 8.98 -4.35
C ALA A 33 -4.66 8.18 -5.40
N GLU A 34 -4.00 7.36 -6.21
CA GLU A 34 -4.63 6.49 -7.20
C GLU A 34 -5.56 5.44 -6.56
N ALA A 35 -5.17 4.91 -5.40
CA ALA A 35 -6.01 4.00 -4.60
C ALA A 35 -7.17 4.72 -3.89
N GLY A 36 -7.25 6.05 -3.98
CA GLY A 36 -8.31 6.86 -3.40
C GLY A 36 -8.15 7.15 -1.91
N TYR A 37 -6.93 7.08 -1.38
CA TYR A 37 -6.63 7.48 0.00
C TYR A 37 -6.35 8.97 0.07
N VAL A 38 -7.03 9.65 1.00
CA VAL A 38 -6.77 11.06 1.32
C VAL A 38 -5.40 11.24 2.00
N ASN A 39 -5.02 10.28 2.85
CA ASN A 39 -3.73 10.30 3.53
C ASN A 39 -2.63 9.68 2.64
N GLN A 40 -1.69 10.51 2.20
CA GLN A 40 -0.56 10.10 1.37
C GLN A 40 0.35 9.03 2.03
N ASN A 41 0.39 8.97 3.36
CA ASN A 41 1.19 7.99 4.10
C ASN A 41 0.51 6.62 4.24
N MET A 42 -0.69 6.44 3.70
CA MET A 42 -1.49 5.21 3.89
C MET A 42 -0.74 3.96 3.44
N ILE A 43 -0.05 4.00 2.30
CA ILE A 43 0.72 2.86 1.79
C ILE A 43 1.85 2.46 2.76
N SER A 44 2.51 3.44 3.37
CA SER A 44 3.55 3.23 4.39
C SER A 44 2.96 2.58 5.65
N MET A 45 1.80 3.07 6.11
CA MET A 45 1.13 2.51 7.28
C MET A 45 0.67 1.07 7.06
N ILE A 46 0.14 0.76 5.88
CA ILE A 46 -0.31 -0.60 5.53
C ILE A 46 0.88 -1.57 5.46
N LYS A 47 1.93 -1.24 4.71
CA LYS A 47 3.08 -2.15 4.55
C LYS A 47 3.88 -2.34 5.85
N LYS A 48 3.85 -1.36 6.76
CA LYS A 48 4.42 -1.48 8.11
C LYS A 48 3.48 -2.21 9.08
N GLY A 49 2.26 -2.53 8.67
CA GLY A 49 1.30 -3.24 9.50
C GLY A 49 0.62 -2.41 10.59
N SER A 50 0.70 -1.08 10.51
CA SER A 50 0.02 -0.16 11.43
C SER A 50 -1.47 -0.05 11.16
N THR A 51 -1.93 -0.42 9.96
CA THR A 51 -3.34 -0.46 9.57
C THR A 51 -3.59 -1.51 8.50
N LYS A 52 -4.85 -1.92 8.32
CA LYS A 52 -5.28 -2.85 7.28
C LYS A 52 -5.80 -2.11 6.05
N VAL A 53 -5.81 -2.79 4.91
CA VAL A 53 -6.52 -2.32 3.72
C VAL A 53 -8.03 -2.43 3.95
N ALA A 54 -8.77 -1.35 3.71
CA ALA A 54 -10.23 -1.39 3.69
C ALA A 54 -10.72 -2.23 2.49
N LEU A 55 -11.67 -3.14 2.70
CA LEU A 55 -12.07 -4.14 1.69
C LEU A 55 -12.59 -3.51 0.39
N ASP A 56 -13.33 -2.41 0.50
CA ASP A 56 -13.80 -1.60 -0.61
C ASP A 56 -12.68 -0.96 -1.44
N ARG A 57 -11.49 -0.80 -0.84
CA ARG A 57 -10.30 -0.23 -1.50
C ARG A 57 -9.41 -1.26 -2.16
N VAL A 58 -9.63 -2.55 -1.91
CA VAL A 58 -8.81 -3.63 -2.50
C VAL A 58 -8.74 -3.54 -4.03
N PRO A 59 -9.84 -3.33 -4.78
CA PRO A 59 -9.76 -3.23 -6.24
C PRO A 59 -8.98 -1.99 -6.73
N ALA A 60 -9.15 -0.85 -6.06
CA ALA A 60 -8.45 0.38 -6.42
C ALA A 60 -6.95 0.28 -6.13
N LEU A 61 -6.59 -0.25 -4.96
CA LEU A 61 -5.21 -0.50 -4.58
C LEU A 61 -4.53 -1.50 -5.51
N ALA A 62 -5.23 -2.56 -5.91
CA ALA A 62 -4.70 -3.55 -6.85
C ALA A 62 -4.31 -2.90 -8.19
N ARG A 63 -5.17 -2.02 -8.73
CA ARG A 63 -4.87 -1.26 -9.96
C ARG A 63 -3.69 -0.31 -9.78
N ALA A 64 -3.65 0.45 -8.69
CA ALA A 64 -2.57 1.38 -8.39
C ALA A 64 -1.20 0.67 -8.25
N LEU A 65 -1.22 -0.60 -7.81
CA LEU A 65 -0.04 -1.45 -7.67
C LEU A 65 0.31 -2.22 -8.94
N ASP A 66 -0.45 -2.14 -10.03
CA ASP A 66 -0.17 -2.86 -11.28
C ASP A 66 0.87 -2.11 -12.15
N ARG A 67 1.62 -2.84 -12.98
CA ARG A 67 2.79 -2.32 -13.74
C ARG A 67 2.42 -1.75 -15.12
N PHE A 68 1.22 -2.04 -15.63
CA PHE A 68 0.81 -1.84 -17.03
C PHE A 68 -0.54 -1.14 -17.23
N VAL A 69 -1.00 -0.38 -16.24
CA VAL A 69 -2.12 0.56 -16.41
C VAL A 69 -1.59 1.98 -16.39
#